data_AF-A0A957VKH7-F1
#
_entry.id   AF-A0A957VKH7-F1
#
_cell.length_a   1.000
_cell.length_b   1.000
_cell.length_c   1.000
_cell.angle_alpha   90.00
_cell.angle_beta   90.00
_cell.angle_gamma   90.00
#
_symmetry.space_group_name_H-M   'P 1'
#
loop_
_entity.id
_entity.type
_entity.pdbx_description
1 polymer ?
#
loop_
_entity_poly.entity_id
_entity_poly.type
_entity_poly.pdbx_seq_one_letter_code
_entity_poly.pdbx_strand_id
1 'polypeptide(L)' 'MSSLVTAPPELTDVLPRWTDQPDPRQLLAASDPEIYAAIEQERARQFSGIELIASENYVTAPVLAAMGSVLTNKY' A
#
# COMPACT_ATOMS: atom_id res chain seq x y z
N MET A 1 -38.13 -30.36 -11.31
CA MET A 1 -36.97 -29.65 -11.88
C MET A 1 -36.48 -28.66 -10.84
N SER A 2 -35.47 -29.05 -10.06
CA SER A 2 -34.89 -28.20 -9.00
C SER A 2 -33.94 -27.22 -9.68
N SER A 3 -34.34 -25.95 -9.74
CA SER A 3 -33.54 -24.89 -10.34
C SER A 3 -32.34 -24.62 -9.43
N LEU A 4 -31.15 -25.02 -9.87
CA LEU A 4 -29.88 -24.62 -9.28
C LEU A 4 -29.70 -23.11 -9.56
N VAL A 5 -30.18 -22.28 -8.65
CA VAL A 5 -29.67 -20.91 -8.53
C VAL A 5 -28.29 -21.04 -7.92
N THR A 6 -27.26 -21.07 -8.77
CA THR A 6 -25.87 -20.92 -8.34
C THR A 6 -25.75 -19.55 -7.69
N ALA A 7 -25.46 -19.51 -6.38
CA ALA A 7 -25.15 -18.26 -5.70
C ALA A 7 -23.96 -17.57 -6.39
N PRO A 8 -23.96 -16.24 -6.54
CA PRO A 8 -22.81 -15.53 -7.08
C PRO A 8 -21.57 -15.87 -6.22
N PRO A 9 -20.40 -16.09 -6.83
CA PRO A 9 -19.17 -16.37 -6.10
C PRO A 9 -18.91 -15.23 -5.10
N GLU A 10 -18.40 -15.57 -3.92
CA GLU A 10 -18.07 -14.55 -2.92
C GLU A 10 -16.95 -13.67 -3.47
N LEU A 11 -16.87 -12.41 -3.01
CA LEU A 11 -15.89 -11.45 -3.54
C LEU A 11 -14.44 -11.94 -3.35
N THR A 12 -14.22 -12.82 -2.37
CA THR A 12 -12.96 -13.53 -2.11
C THR A 12 -12.60 -14.59 -3.14
N ASP A 13 -13.58 -15.09 -3.90
CA ASP A 13 -13.37 -16.11 -4.92
C ASP A 13 -12.89 -15.50 -6.25
N VAL A 14 -13.07 -14.20 -6.43
CA VAL A 14 -12.74 -13.47 -7.67
C VAL A 14 -11.57 -12.51 -7.53
N LEU A 15 -11.26 -12.06 -6.30
CA LEU A 15 -10.13 -11.17 -6.04
C LEU A 15 -9.25 -11.75 -4.94
N PRO A 16 -7.92 -11.78 -5.13
CA PRO A 16 -7.00 -12.16 -4.07
C PRO A 16 -7.16 -11.20 -2.88
N ARG A 17 -6.84 -11.66 -1.68
CA ARG A 17 -6.86 -10.75 -0.52
C ARG A 17 -5.84 -9.65 -0.77
N TRP A 18 -6.13 -8.45 -0.26
CA TRP A 18 -5.19 -7.33 -0.40
C TRP A 18 -3.80 -7.65 0.18
N THR A 19 -3.76 -8.49 1.22
CA THR A 19 -2.53 -9.02 1.83
C THR A 19 -1.77 -10.02 0.96
N ASP A 20 -2.42 -10.61 -0.04
CA ASP A 20 -1.81 -11.59 -0.94
C ASP A 20 -1.12 -10.90 -2.13
N GLN A 21 -1.29 -9.58 -2.27
CA GLN A 21 -0.66 -8.80 -3.32
C GLN A 21 0.84 -8.58 -3.03
N PRO A 22 1.68 -8.44 -4.07
CA PRO A 22 3.09 -8.11 -3.88
C PRO A 22 3.27 -6.80 -3.13
N ASP A 23 4.34 -6.69 -2.33
CA ASP A 23 4.67 -5.47 -1.60
C ASP A 23 4.86 -4.31 -2.59
N PRO A 24 4.07 -3.22 -2.49
CA PRO A 24 4.17 -2.10 -3.42
C PRO A 24 5.55 -1.44 -3.42
N ARG A 25 6.30 -1.53 -2.32
CA ARG A 25 7.68 -1.02 -2.24
C ARG A 25 8.63 -1.80 -3.15
N GLN A 26 8.44 -3.12 -3.24
CA GLN A 26 9.23 -3.97 -4.13
C GLN A 26 8.88 -3.72 -5.59
N LEU A 27 7.60 -3.51 -5.89
CA LEU A 27 7.15 -3.14 -7.23
C LEU A 27 7.76 -1.82 -7.67
N LEU A 28 7.75 -0.79 -6.81
CA LEU A 28 8.37 0.51 -7.08
C LEU A 28 9.87 0.38 -7.33
N ALA A 29 10.59 -0.38 -6.49
CA ALA A 29 12.02 -0.62 -6.66
C ALA A 29 12.36 -1.24 -8.03
N ALA A 30 11.49 -2.12 -8.53
CA ALA A 30 11.67 -2.76 -9.83
C ALA A 30 11.25 -1.86 -11.01
N SER A 31 10.18 -1.08 -10.86
CA SER A 31 9.64 -0.24 -11.95
C SER A 31 10.33 1.10 -12.11
N ASP A 32 10.74 1.73 -11.00
CA ASP A 32 11.37 3.04 -10.96
C ASP A 32 12.47 3.08 -9.87
N PRO A 33 13.67 2.60 -10.20
CA PRO A 33 14.77 2.53 -9.24
C PRO A 33 15.31 3.90 -8.83
N GLU A 34 15.11 4.94 -9.64
CA GLU A 34 15.56 6.31 -9.32
C GLU A 34 14.70 6.90 -8.21
N ILE A 35 13.38 6.83 -8.33
CA ILE A 35 12.45 7.28 -7.29
C ILE A 35 12.62 6.44 -6.02
N TYR A 36 12.77 5.13 -6.15
CA TYR A 36 13.05 4.26 -5.00
C TYR A 36 14.33 4.68 -4.25
N ALA A 37 15.41 4.98 -4.98
CA ALA A 37 16.66 5.43 -4.39
C ALA A 37 16.51 6.77 -3.67
N ALA A 38 15.74 7.71 -4.22
CA ALA A 38 15.45 8.99 -3.58
C ALA A 38 14.68 8.81 -2.26
N ILE A 39 13.69 7.91 -2.23
CA ILE A 39 12.93 7.58 -1.02
C ILE A 39 13.83 6.97 0.05
N GLU A 40 14.73 6.05 -0.31
CA GLU A 40 15.66 5.45 0.66
C GLU A 40 16.66 6.47 1.22
N GLN A 41 17.13 7.41 0.41
CA GLN A 41 17.97 8.52 0.87
C GLN A 41 17.24 9.38 1.91
N GLU A 42 15.99 9.75 1.64
CA GLU A 42 15.18 10.53 2.59
C GLU A 42 14.87 9.73 3.86
N ARG A 43 14.59 8.43 3.73
CA ARG A 43 14.40 7.53 4.87
C ARG A 43 15.63 7.52 5.78
N ALA A 44 16.83 7.46 5.20
CA ALA A 44 18.08 7.52 5.94
C ALA A 44 18.30 8.89 6.60
N ARG A 45 17.94 9.99 5.92
CA ARG A 45 18.00 11.36 6.46
C ARG A 45 17.13 11.50 7.70
N GLN A 46 15.85 11.10 7.62
CA GLN A 46 14.91 11.16 8.74
C GLN A 46 15.35 10.28 9.92
N PHE A 47 15.87 9.08 9.64
CA PHE A 47 16.30 8.16 10.69
C PHE A 47 17.56 8.64 11.44
N SER A 48 18.47 9.33 10.75
CA SER A 48 19.72 9.83 11.34
C SER A 48 19.59 11.21 11.97
N GLY A 49 18.55 11.97 11.61
CA GLY A 49 18.29 13.32 12.09
C GLY A 49 17.50 13.36 13.41
N ILE A 50 17.68 14.45 14.15
CA ILE A 50 16.76 14.83 15.22
C ILE A 50 15.80 15.86 14.62
N GLU A 51 14.54 15.48 14.46
CA GLU A 51 13.51 16.37 13.92
C GLU A 51 12.94 17.27 15.03
N LEU A 52 13.17 18.59 14.91
CA LEU A 52 12.80 19.59 15.92
C LEU A 52 11.66 20.52 15.48
N ILE A 53 11.08 20.27 14.31
CA ILE A 53 9.97 21.05 13.77
C ILE A 53 8.67 20.55 14.40
N ALA A 54 8.03 21.37 15.23
CA ALA A 54 6.87 20.96 16.03
C ALA A 54 5.64 20.49 15.21
N SER A 55 5.53 20.93 13.96
CA SER A 55 4.45 20.54 13.05
C SER A 55 4.72 19.23 12.29
N GLU A 56 5.94 18.72 12.32
CA GLU A 56 6.32 17.49 11.63
C GLU A 56 6.18 16.28 12.55
N ASN A 57 5.82 15.13 11.97
CA ASN A 57 5.63 13.90 12.72
C ASN A 57 5.77 12.65 11.83
N TYR A 58 5.98 11.50 12.46
CA TYR A 58 6.06 10.21 11.79
C TYR A 58 4.70 9.52 11.78
N VAL A 59 4.22 9.20 10.59
CA VAL A 59 2.97 8.49 10.39
C VAL A 59 3.12 6.99 10.70
N THR A 60 2.05 6.37 11.19
CA THR A 60 2.05 4.93 11.51
C THR A 60 1.85 4.07 10.26
N ALA A 61 2.36 2.83 10.29
CA ALA A 61 2.23 1.90 9.18
C ALA A 61 0.76 1.62 8.74
N PRO A 62 -0.23 1.49 9.66
CA PRO A 62 -1.62 1.31 9.24
C PRO A 62 -2.19 2.50 8.45
N VAL A 63 -1.79 3.73 8.78
CA VAL A 63 -2.22 4.92 8.04
C VAL A 63 -1.59 4.93 6.65
N LEU A 64 -0.30 4.61 6.52
CA LEU A 64 0.36 4.44 5.21
C LEU A 64 -0.30 3.35 4.36
N ALA A 65 -0.69 2.23 4.98
CA ALA A 65 -1.39 1.16 4.29
C ALA A 65 -2.75 1.64 3.75
N ALA A 66 -3.51 2.40 4.55
CA ALA A 66 -4.78 2.98 4.11
C ALA A 66 -4.61 3.97 2.95
N MET A 67 -3.54 4.79 2.96
CA MET A 67 -3.23 5.75 1.89
C MET A 67 -2.94 5.07 0.54
N GLY A 68 -2.32 3.88 0.55
CA GLY A 68 -2.05 3.08 -0.65
C GLY A 68 -3.18 2.13 -1.05
N SER A 69 -4.37 2.27 -0.48
CA SER A 69 -5.50 1.36 -0.73
C SER A 69 -6.29 1.70 -1.99
N VAL A 70 -7.20 0.79 -2.37
CA VAL A 70 -8.13 0.94 -3.50
C VAL A 70 -9.09 2.12 -3.38
N LEU A 71 -9.18 2.77 -2.21
CA LEU A 71 -10.01 3.97 -2.01
C LEU A 71 -9.58 5.12 -2.93
N THR A 72 -8.31 5.14 -3.35
CA THR A 72 -7.76 6.13 -4.30
C THR A 72 -8.34 6.02 -5.72
N ASN A 73 -8.99 4.91 -6.07
CA ASN A 73 -9.60 4.71 -7.38
C ASN A 73 -10.95 5.42 -7.54
N LYS A 74 -11.50 5.94 -6.44
CA LYS A 74 -12.87 6.47 -6.40
C LYS A 74 -12.88 8.00 -6.49
N TYR A 75 -13.70 8.52 -7.41
CA TYR A 75 -14.11 9.93 -7.49
C TYR A 75 -15.10 10.30 -6.39
#